data_AF-A0A145YCA0-F1
#
_entry.id   AF-A0A145YCA0-F1
#
_cell.length_a   1.000
_cell.length_b   1.000
_cell.length_c   1.000
_cell.angle_alpha   90.00
_cell.angle_beta   90.00
_cell.angle_gamma   90.00
#
_symmetry.space_group_name_H-M   'P 1'
#
loop_
_entity.id
_entity.type
_entity.pdbx_description
1 polymer ?
#
loop_
_entity_poly.entity_id
_entity_poly.type
_entity_poly.pdbx_seq_one_letter_code
_entity_poly.pdbx_strand_id
1 'polypeptide(L)'
;QPLHALRNAEKALLPGYHPFEWNPPLKNVSANTEVGIIDGLSGLNSSVDEYPVEAISKRFRYDTALVSTLKDMEEDILEGLKSQDLEEYLSGPFTVVVKESCDGMGDVSEKHGGGPAVPEKAVRFSFTIMTISVPNNSGSVRIFEEAKPNSELCCKPLCLMLADESDHETLTAILSPLIAEREAMKSSDLMLEIGGILRNFKFIFRGTGYDEKLVREVEGLEASGSVYICTLCDSTRLEASQNLVFHSITRSHTENLQRYETWRSNPYNESVDELRDRVKGVSAKP
;
A
#
# COMPACT_ATOMS: atom_id res chain seq x y z
N GLN A 1 -9.27 13.02 -33.10
CA GLN A 1 -9.88 13.86 -32.06
C GLN A 1 -8.85 14.93 -31.63
N PRO A 2 -9.24 16.18 -31.35
CA PRO A 2 -8.33 17.21 -30.84
C PRO A 2 -7.94 16.97 -29.36
N LEU A 3 -6.85 17.58 -28.90
CA LEU A 3 -6.32 17.37 -27.53
C LEU A 3 -7.33 17.68 -26.42
N HIS A 4 -8.18 18.70 -26.58
CA HIS A 4 -9.19 19.03 -25.58
C HIS A 4 -10.26 17.93 -25.45
N ALA A 5 -10.53 17.18 -26.52
CA ALA A 5 -11.48 16.07 -26.49
C ALA A 5 -10.87 14.88 -25.74
N LEU A 6 -9.58 14.60 -25.96
CA LEU A 6 -8.84 13.58 -25.20
C LEU A 6 -8.80 13.92 -23.71
N ARG A 7 -8.48 15.17 -23.36
CA ARG A 7 -8.48 15.65 -21.95
C ARG A 7 -9.84 15.50 -21.27
N ASN A 8 -10.93 15.64 -22.01
CA ASN A 8 -12.27 15.44 -21.46
C ASN A 8 -12.59 13.95 -21.29
N ALA A 9 -12.16 13.09 -22.22
CA ALA A 9 -12.33 11.64 -22.13
C ALA A 9 -11.51 11.04 -20.96
N GLU A 10 -10.28 11.51 -20.75
CA GLU A 10 -9.39 11.07 -19.66
C GLU A 10 -10.01 11.21 -18.28
N LYS A 11 -10.85 12.23 -18.05
CA LYS A 11 -11.49 12.45 -16.74
C LYS A 11 -12.32 11.26 -16.28
N ALA A 12 -12.95 10.55 -17.21
CA ALA A 12 -13.77 9.39 -16.88
C ALA A 12 -12.93 8.18 -16.41
N LEU A 13 -11.63 8.19 -16.70
CA LEU A 13 -10.69 7.11 -16.33
C LEU A 13 -9.85 7.46 -15.09
N LEU A 14 -9.93 8.70 -14.62
CA LEU A 14 -9.16 9.17 -13.47
C LEU A 14 -9.94 8.98 -12.16
N PRO A 15 -9.24 8.76 -11.04
CA PRO A 15 -9.84 8.81 -9.71
C PRO A 15 -10.57 10.12 -9.48
N GLY A 16 -11.72 10.03 -8.80
CA GLY A 16 -12.59 11.19 -8.53
C GLY A 16 -13.77 11.36 -9.50
N TYR A 17 -13.98 10.44 -10.44
CA TYR A 17 -15.08 10.54 -11.41
C TYR A 17 -16.34 9.77 -11.01
N HIS A 18 -16.19 8.53 -10.53
CA HIS A 18 -17.31 7.65 -10.24
C HIS A 18 -17.82 7.81 -8.80
N PRO A 19 -19.14 7.82 -8.57
CA PRO A 19 -19.71 7.78 -7.22
C PRO A 19 -19.57 6.39 -6.61
N PHE A 20 -19.42 6.34 -5.28
CA PHE A 20 -19.33 5.12 -4.50
C PHE A 20 -19.66 5.40 -3.03
N GLU A 21 -19.87 4.36 -2.24
CA GLU A 21 -20.10 4.45 -0.80
C GLU A 21 -19.30 3.37 -0.07
N TRP A 22 -18.89 3.66 1.17
CA TRP A 22 -18.31 2.66 2.07
C TRP A 22 -19.27 2.37 3.21
N ASN A 23 -19.46 1.08 3.51
CA ASN A 23 -20.31 0.62 4.61
C ASN A 23 -19.55 -0.35 5.52
N PRO A 24 -19.27 0.01 6.79
CA PRO A 24 -19.51 1.33 7.41
C PRO A 24 -18.62 2.45 6.80
N PRO A 25 -18.92 3.74 7.04
CA PRO A 25 -18.05 4.82 6.58
C PRO A 25 -16.61 4.69 7.10
N LEU A 26 -15.64 4.96 6.22
CA LEU A 26 -14.22 4.87 6.55
C LEU A 26 -13.82 5.89 7.63
N LYS A 27 -13.17 5.41 8.69
CA LYS A 27 -12.63 6.26 9.74
C LYS A 27 -11.53 7.17 9.19
N ASN A 28 -11.61 8.47 9.48
CA ASN A 28 -10.64 9.50 9.08
C ASN A 28 -10.43 9.66 7.56
N VAL A 29 -11.35 9.15 6.72
CA VAL A 29 -11.33 9.35 5.28
C VAL A 29 -12.58 10.13 4.88
N SER A 30 -12.43 11.14 4.02
CA SER A 30 -13.57 11.95 3.56
C SER A 30 -14.53 11.12 2.70
N ALA A 31 -15.84 11.28 2.92
CA ALA A 31 -16.88 10.66 2.09
C ALA A 31 -17.02 11.31 0.70
N ASN A 32 -16.29 12.40 0.41
CA ASN A 32 -16.34 13.04 -0.90
C ASN A 32 -15.73 12.11 -1.96
N THR A 33 -16.49 11.75 -3.00
CA THR A 33 -16.05 10.86 -4.08
C THR A 33 -15.37 11.59 -5.23
N GLU A 34 -15.43 12.93 -5.27
CA GLU A 34 -14.89 13.77 -6.35
C GLU A 34 -13.43 14.20 -6.11
N VAL A 35 -12.66 13.38 -5.40
CA VAL A 35 -11.26 13.66 -5.07
C VAL A 35 -10.34 12.99 -6.09
N GLY A 36 -9.62 13.80 -6.87
CA GLY A 36 -8.62 13.35 -7.83
C GLY A 36 -7.19 13.42 -7.28
N ILE A 37 -6.28 14.07 -8.02
CA ILE A 37 -4.89 14.29 -7.59
C ILE A 37 -4.86 15.29 -6.44
N ILE A 38 -4.24 14.91 -5.34
CA ILE A 38 -4.04 15.74 -4.14
C ILE A 38 -2.57 15.85 -3.79
N ASP A 39 -2.25 16.84 -2.95
CA ASP A 39 -0.90 16.98 -2.40
C ASP A 39 -0.58 15.82 -1.46
N GLY A 40 0.52 15.11 -1.73
CA GLY A 40 0.96 14.00 -0.89
C GLY A 40 1.39 14.46 0.51
N LEU A 41 1.79 15.72 0.66
CA LEU A 41 2.09 16.32 1.96
C LEU A 41 0.86 16.37 2.89
N SER A 42 -0.35 16.23 2.35
CA SER A 42 -1.58 16.05 3.13
C SER A 42 -1.80 17.09 4.25
N GLY A 43 -1.38 18.33 4.01
CA GLY A 43 -1.52 19.44 4.96
C GLY A 43 -0.36 19.61 5.95
N LEU A 44 0.78 18.93 5.74
CA LEU A 44 1.99 19.12 6.54
C LEU A 44 2.40 20.60 6.55
N ASN A 45 2.67 21.12 7.75
CA ASN A 45 2.98 22.54 7.94
C ASN A 45 4.37 22.85 7.37
N SER A 46 4.45 23.87 6.52
CA SER A 46 5.69 24.34 5.89
C SER A 46 6.24 25.63 6.51
N SER A 47 5.81 25.95 7.73
CA SER A 47 6.39 27.07 8.49
C SER A 47 7.87 26.83 8.78
N VAL A 48 8.64 27.92 8.87
CA VAL A 48 10.07 27.89 9.23
C VAL A 48 10.33 27.40 10.67
N ASP A 49 9.29 27.40 11.50
CA ASP A 49 9.35 26.90 12.89
C ASP A 49 9.20 25.38 12.98
N GLU A 50 8.75 24.74 11.90
CA GLU A 50 8.48 23.30 11.83
C GLU A 50 9.63 22.54 11.17
N TYR A 51 9.54 21.21 11.15
CA TYR A 51 10.54 20.39 10.46
C TYR A 51 10.55 20.73 8.95
N PRO A 52 11.73 20.96 8.35
CA PRO A 52 11.81 21.34 6.94
C PRO A 52 11.35 20.17 6.06
N VAL A 53 10.38 20.45 5.20
CA VAL A 53 9.83 19.48 4.26
C VAL A 53 10.47 19.69 2.89
N GLU A 54 11.58 19.01 2.65
CA GLU A 54 12.36 19.08 1.40
C GLU A 54 11.88 18.02 0.38
N ALA A 55 10.57 17.94 0.19
CA ALA A 55 9.94 16.96 -0.68
C ALA A 55 8.79 17.54 -1.49
N ILE A 56 8.59 16.99 -2.68
CA ILE A 56 7.41 17.27 -3.51
C ILE A 56 6.68 15.96 -3.72
N SER A 57 5.39 15.92 -3.36
CA SER A 57 4.57 14.72 -3.54
C SER A 57 3.20 15.00 -4.12
N LYS A 58 2.70 14.05 -4.92
CA LYS A 58 1.34 14.00 -5.42
C LYS A 58 0.83 12.56 -5.35
N ARG A 59 -0.43 12.42 -4.94
CA ARG A 59 -1.07 11.12 -4.79
C ARG A 59 -2.54 11.15 -5.19
N PHE A 60 -3.09 9.98 -5.40
CA PHE A 60 -4.55 9.77 -5.32
C PHE A 60 -4.93 9.35 -3.90
N ARG A 61 -6.19 9.59 -3.53
CA ARG A 61 -6.76 8.96 -2.32
C ARG A 61 -6.99 7.48 -2.62
N TYR A 62 -6.59 6.59 -1.71
CA TYR A 62 -6.48 5.17 -2.02
C TYR A 62 -7.82 4.55 -2.44
N ASP A 63 -8.89 4.82 -1.71
CA ASP A 63 -10.25 4.38 -2.05
C ASP A 63 -10.69 4.86 -3.44
N THR A 64 -10.45 6.12 -3.79
CA THR A 64 -10.80 6.66 -5.13
C THR A 64 -10.01 5.99 -6.25
N ALA A 65 -8.75 5.64 -5.99
CA ALA A 65 -7.90 4.95 -6.95
C ALA A 65 -8.34 3.50 -7.16
N LEU A 66 -8.74 2.80 -6.09
CA LEU A 66 -9.31 1.45 -6.17
C LEU A 66 -10.63 1.46 -6.94
N VAL A 67 -11.51 2.42 -6.67
CA VAL A 67 -12.78 2.59 -7.39
C VAL A 67 -12.53 2.82 -8.88
N SER A 68 -11.63 3.75 -9.23
CA SER A 68 -11.27 4.00 -10.62
C SER A 68 -10.74 2.75 -11.32
N THR A 69 -9.92 1.96 -10.61
CA THR A 69 -9.35 0.72 -11.15
C THR A 69 -10.40 -0.37 -11.32
N LEU A 70 -11.33 -0.52 -10.36
CA LEU A 70 -12.44 -1.47 -10.49
C LEU A 70 -13.40 -1.11 -11.63
N LYS A 71 -13.59 0.20 -11.89
CA LYS A 71 -14.40 0.66 -13.03
C LYS A 71 -13.70 0.47 -14.37
N ASP A 72 -12.38 0.65 -14.43
CA ASP A 72 -11.54 0.28 -15.59
C ASP A 72 -11.69 -1.21 -15.93
N MET A 73 -11.86 -2.05 -14.91
CA MET A 73 -12.01 -3.52 -15.03
C MET A 73 -13.46 -4.00 -15.10
N GLU A 74 -14.43 -3.12 -15.37
CA GLU A 74 -15.86 -3.45 -15.35
C GLU A 74 -16.19 -4.59 -16.34
N GLU A 75 -15.63 -4.54 -17.55
CA GLU A 75 -15.84 -5.59 -18.57
C GLU A 75 -15.23 -6.93 -18.13
N ASP A 76 -14.01 -6.92 -17.60
CA ASP A 76 -13.32 -8.12 -17.12
C ASP A 76 -14.07 -8.80 -15.97
N ILE A 77 -14.66 -8.02 -15.06
CA ILE A 77 -15.45 -8.53 -13.93
C ILE A 77 -16.72 -9.24 -14.45
N LEU A 78 -17.43 -8.62 -15.40
CA LEU A 78 -18.66 -9.16 -15.97
C LEU A 78 -18.39 -10.39 -16.84
N GLU A 79 -17.34 -10.38 -17.66
CA GLU A 79 -16.88 -11.55 -18.41
C GLU A 79 -16.46 -12.67 -17.46
N GLY A 80 -15.76 -12.33 -16.37
CA GLY A 80 -15.38 -13.24 -15.31
C GLY A 80 -16.56 -13.99 -14.69
N LEU A 81 -17.62 -13.26 -14.31
CA LEU A 81 -18.86 -13.86 -13.81
C LEU A 81 -19.48 -14.83 -14.81
N LYS A 82 -19.59 -14.40 -16.07
CA LYS A 82 -20.14 -15.22 -17.16
C LYS A 82 -19.32 -16.47 -17.42
N SER A 83 -17.98 -16.38 -17.38
CA SER A 83 -17.07 -17.51 -17.60
C SER A 83 -17.18 -18.59 -16.53
N GLN A 84 -17.64 -18.22 -15.33
CA GLN A 84 -17.85 -19.12 -14.19
C GLN A 84 -19.31 -19.57 -14.05
N ASP A 85 -20.15 -19.35 -15.08
CA ASP A 85 -21.59 -19.65 -15.09
C ASP A 85 -22.34 -19.01 -13.89
N LEU A 86 -21.90 -17.82 -13.46
CA LEU A 86 -22.53 -17.05 -12.38
C LEU A 86 -23.52 -16.02 -12.94
N GLU A 87 -24.56 -15.73 -12.15
CA GLU A 87 -25.57 -14.74 -12.52
C GLU A 87 -24.95 -13.34 -12.62
N GLU A 88 -25.17 -12.68 -13.76
CA GLU A 88 -24.62 -11.33 -14.00
C GLU A 88 -25.09 -10.33 -12.91
N TYR A 89 -26.24 -10.54 -12.29
CA TYR A 89 -26.76 -9.68 -11.23
C TYR A 89 -26.25 -9.95 -9.81
N LEU A 90 -25.25 -10.83 -9.65
CA LEU A 90 -24.67 -11.16 -8.36
C LEU A 90 -24.07 -9.93 -7.65
N SER A 91 -24.65 -9.50 -6.52
CA SER A 91 -24.22 -8.28 -5.83
C SER A 91 -23.01 -8.45 -4.89
N GLY A 92 -22.47 -9.66 -4.74
CA GLY A 92 -21.30 -9.94 -3.89
C GLY A 92 -21.63 -10.61 -2.55
N PRO A 93 -20.68 -10.62 -1.58
CA PRO A 93 -19.47 -9.81 -1.55
C PRO A 93 -18.36 -10.33 -2.47
N PHE A 94 -17.77 -9.45 -3.28
CA PHE A 94 -16.56 -9.71 -4.04
C PHE A 94 -15.35 -9.50 -3.14
N THR A 95 -14.33 -10.35 -3.23
CA THR A 95 -13.07 -10.20 -2.52
C THR A 95 -11.98 -9.83 -3.52
N VAL A 96 -11.39 -8.65 -3.34
CA VAL A 96 -10.34 -8.09 -4.18
C VAL A 96 -9.01 -8.23 -3.44
N VAL A 97 -8.07 -8.97 -4.03
CA VAL A 97 -6.71 -9.08 -3.50
C VAL A 97 -5.85 -8.04 -4.21
N VAL A 98 -5.28 -7.13 -3.44
CA VAL A 98 -4.46 -6.01 -3.92
C VAL A 98 -3.02 -6.26 -3.53
N LYS A 99 -2.11 -6.33 -4.52
CA LYS A 99 -0.67 -6.28 -4.28
C LYS A 99 -0.25 -4.83 -4.13
N GLU A 100 0.40 -4.49 -3.03
CA GLU A 100 1.01 -3.17 -2.81
C GLU A 100 2.52 -3.27 -3.05
N SER A 101 3.07 -2.24 -3.69
CA SER A 101 4.47 -2.13 -4.03
C SER A 101 4.98 -0.73 -3.70
N CYS A 102 6.20 -0.64 -3.18
CA CYS A 102 6.89 0.63 -3.00
C CYS A 102 8.38 0.45 -3.29
N ASP A 103 8.93 1.36 -4.08
CA ASP A 103 10.34 1.34 -4.46
C ASP A 103 10.93 2.75 -4.48
N GLY A 104 12.16 2.87 -3.96
CA GLY A 104 13.02 4.02 -4.13
C GLY A 104 13.80 3.96 -5.45
N MET A 105 14.00 5.13 -6.04
CA MET A 105 14.77 5.34 -7.26
C MET A 105 15.86 6.37 -7.00
N GLY A 106 17.09 6.06 -7.41
CA GLY A 106 18.20 7.01 -7.47
C GLY A 106 18.25 7.73 -8.82
N ASP A 107 19.19 8.68 -8.93
CA ASP A 107 19.54 9.39 -10.17
C ASP A 107 18.35 10.12 -10.83
N VAL A 108 17.45 10.66 -10.00
CA VAL A 108 16.30 11.45 -10.45
C VAL A 108 16.66 12.93 -10.39
N SER A 109 17.27 13.46 -11.46
CA SER A 109 17.83 14.82 -11.47
C SER A 109 16.83 15.91 -11.07
N GLU A 110 17.26 16.78 -10.16
CA GLU A 110 16.50 17.96 -9.76
C GLU A 110 16.38 18.96 -10.93
N LYS A 111 15.27 19.68 -10.99
CA LYS A 111 15.06 20.75 -11.97
C LYS A 111 15.26 22.10 -11.31
N HIS A 112 15.87 23.04 -12.04
CA HIS A 112 15.80 24.46 -11.66
C HIS A 112 14.34 24.93 -11.58
N GLY A 113 14.02 25.78 -10.59
CA GLY A 113 12.66 26.30 -10.42
C GLY A 113 12.48 27.06 -9.10
N GLY A 114 11.23 27.41 -8.80
CA GLY A 114 10.84 28.12 -7.57
C GLY A 114 10.29 27.21 -6.46
N GLY A 115 10.67 25.92 -6.46
CA GLY A 115 10.26 24.93 -5.46
C GLY A 115 11.25 24.82 -4.29
N PRO A 116 10.97 23.97 -3.29
CA PRO A 116 11.96 23.59 -2.30
C PRO A 116 13.15 22.89 -2.98
N ALA A 117 14.30 22.88 -2.31
CA ALA A 117 15.35 21.94 -2.67
C ALA A 117 14.81 20.52 -2.47
N VAL A 118 15.03 19.64 -3.45
CA VAL A 118 14.57 18.25 -3.38
C VAL A 118 15.74 17.29 -3.61
N PRO A 119 15.73 16.09 -3.00
CA PRO A 119 16.76 15.10 -3.28
C PRO A 119 16.66 14.63 -4.73
N GLU A 120 17.79 14.23 -5.32
CA GLU A 120 17.84 13.61 -6.66
C GLU A 120 17.41 12.13 -6.64
N LYS A 121 16.30 11.87 -5.95
CA LYS A 121 15.72 10.56 -5.66
C LYS A 121 14.21 10.66 -5.70
N ALA A 122 13.56 9.52 -5.94
CA ALA A 122 12.11 9.43 -5.88
C ALA A 122 11.67 8.16 -5.16
N VAL A 123 10.50 8.21 -4.55
CA VAL A 123 9.80 7.02 -4.04
C VAL A 123 8.46 6.92 -4.75
N ARG A 124 8.11 5.70 -5.15
CA ARG A 124 6.85 5.41 -5.84
C ARG A 124 6.09 4.35 -5.07
N PHE A 125 4.89 4.70 -4.60
CA PHE A 125 3.94 3.75 -4.05
C PHE A 125 2.89 3.42 -5.12
N SER A 126 2.66 2.13 -5.35
CA SER A 126 1.78 1.63 -6.41
C SER A 126 0.98 0.41 -5.92
N PHE A 127 -0.06 0.06 -6.66
CA PHE A 127 -0.81 -1.17 -6.40
C PHE A 127 -1.25 -1.88 -7.68
N THR A 128 -1.60 -3.15 -7.55
CA THR A 128 -2.14 -3.98 -8.62
C THR A 128 -3.28 -4.83 -8.05
N ILE A 129 -4.43 -4.86 -8.74
CA ILE A 129 -5.48 -5.82 -8.44
C ILE A 129 -5.02 -7.18 -8.99
N MET A 130 -4.73 -8.12 -8.10
CA MET A 130 -4.19 -9.43 -8.45
C MET A 130 -5.30 -10.41 -8.81
N THR A 131 -6.35 -10.46 -8.00
CA THR A 131 -7.47 -11.37 -8.19
C THR A 131 -8.76 -10.75 -7.67
N ILE A 132 -9.88 -11.09 -8.31
CA ILE A 132 -11.21 -10.82 -7.79
C ILE A 132 -11.94 -12.16 -7.69
N SER A 133 -12.55 -12.43 -6.54
CA SER A 133 -13.26 -13.68 -6.28
C SER A 133 -14.60 -13.46 -5.60
N VAL A 134 -15.50 -14.44 -5.73
CA VAL A 134 -16.83 -14.44 -5.10
C VAL A 134 -17.07 -15.74 -4.33
N PRO A 135 -17.81 -15.71 -3.21
CA PRO A 135 -18.23 -16.92 -2.51
C PRO A 135 -19.09 -17.82 -3.41
N ASN A 136 -18.89 -19.12 -3.31
CA ASN A 136 -19.72 -20.16 -3.92
C ASN A 136 -19.93 -21.30 -2.91
N ASN A 137 -20.91 -22.18 -3.13
CA ASN A 137 -21.28 -23.29 -2.24
C ASN A 137 -20.11 -24.20 -1.84
N SER A 138 -19.03 -24.25 -2.63
CA SER A 138 -17.82 -25.05 -2.41
C SER A 138 -16.59 -24.25 -1.93
N GLY A 139 -16.72 -22.94 -1.70
CA GLY A 139 -15.61 -22.08 -1.28
C GLY A 139 -15.65 -20.69 -1.95
N SER A 140 -14.56 -20.29 -2.60
CA SER A 140 -14.46 -19.03 -3.34
C SER A 140 -14.06 -19.33 -4.78
N VAL A 141 -14.75 -18.74 -5.74
CA VAL A 141 -14.44 -18.84 -7.18
C VAL A 141 -13.78 -17.56 -7.63
N ARG A 142 -12.66 -17.67 -8.34
CA ARG A 142 -11.98 -16.51 -8.96
C ARG A 142 -12.68 -16.17 -10.26
N ILE A 143 -13.09 -14.92 -10.41
CA ILE A 143 -13.69 -14.38 -11.63
C ILE A 143 -12.68 -13.55 -12.44
N PHE A 144 -11.65 -13.03 -11.77
CA PHE A 144 -10.54 -12.33 -12.41
C PHE A 144 -9.22 -12.75 -11.76
N GLU A 145 -8.19 -12.88 -12.58
CA GLU A 145 -6.80 -13.08 -12.17
C GLU A 145 -5.88 -12.37 -13.17
N GLU A 146 -5.01 -11.51 -12.65
CA GLU A 146 -4.07 -10.75 -13.47
C GLU A 146 -3.08 -11.72 -14.13
N ALA A 147 -3.12 -11.78 -15.46
CA ALA A 147 -2.32 -12.71 -16.25
C ALA A 147 -0.82 -12.36 -16.23
N LYS A 148 -0.48 -11.06 -16.07
CA LYS A 148 0.90 -10.58 -16.06
C LYS A 148 1.12 -9.68 -14.83
N PRO A 149 1.17 -10.26 -13.61
CA PRO A 149 1.11 -9.50 -12.35
C PRO A 149 2.31 -8.58 -12.10
N ASN A 150 3.39 -8.72 -12.87
CA ASN A 150 4.59 -7.87 -12.78
C ASN A 150 4.78 -7.00 -14.02
N SER A 151 3.74 -6.85 -14.86
CA SER A 151 3.78 -5.90 -15.97
C SER A 151 3.61 -4.47 -15.47
N GLU A 152 4.30 -3.56 -16.14
CA GLU A 152 4.13 -2.12 -16.06
C GLU A 152 2.69 -1.66 -16.35
N LEU A 153 1.91 -2.45 -17.09
CA LEU A 153 0.53 -2.10 -17.49
C LEU A 153 -0.48 -2.21 -16.34
N CYS A 154 -0.25 -3.14 -15.40
CA CYS A 154 -1.16 -3.40 -14.28
C CYS A 154 -0.69 -2.74 -12.97
N CYS A 155 0.52 -2.19 -12.93
CA CYS A 155 1.07 -1.49 -11.77
C CYS A 155 0.57 -0.04 -11.75
N LYS A 156 -0.58 0.18 -11.09
CA LYS A 156 -1.24 1.50 -11.04
C LYS A 156 -0.51 2.40 -10.02
N PRO A 157 0.00 3.58 -10.42
CA PRO A 157 0.69 4.48 -9.50
C PRO A 157 -0.31 5.13 -8.55
N LEU A 158 0.03 5.19 -7.27
CA LEU A 158 -0.83 5.77 -6.23
C LEU A 158 -0.23 7.03 -5.61
N CYS A 159 1.06 7.03 -5.31
CA CYS A 159 1.78 8.17 -4.78
C CYS A 159 3.18 8.25 -5.36
N LEU A 160 3.54 9.44 -5.82
CA LEU A 160 4.89 9.78 -6.29
C LEU A 160 5.43 10.86 -5.38
N MET A 161 6.67 10.70 -4.94
CA MET A 161 7.37 11.72 -4.17
C MET A 161 8.82 11.85 -4.62
N LEU A 162 9.32 13.08 -4.66
CA LEU A 162 10.75 13.37 -4.70
C LEU A 162 11.25 13.40 -3.26
N ALA A 163 11.73 12.25 -2.79
CA ALA A 163 12.19 12.00 -1.43
C ALA A 163 13.21 10.84 -1.47
N ASP A 164 14.03 10.71 -0.42
CA ASP A 164 14.84 9.50 -0.22
C ASP A 164 14.04 8.48 0.60
N GLU A 165 14.00 7.22 0.18
CA GLU A 165 13.39 6.14 0.97
C GLU A 165 14.10 5.91 2.31
N SER A 166 15.34 6.42 2.45
CA SER A 166 16.10 6.36 3.69
C SER A 166 15.88 7.57 4.62
N ASP A 167 15.13 8.58 4.19
CA ASP A 167 14.63 9.65 5.06
C ASP A 167 13.29 9.19 5.66
N HIS A 168 13.37 8.58 6.85
CA HIS A 168 12.23 7.96 7.52
C HIS A 168 11.15 8.99 7.88
N GLU A 169 11.55 10.18 8.34
CA GLU A 169 10.63 11.26 8.71
C GLU A 169 9.80 11.71 7.50
N THR A 170 10.45 11.99 6.37
CA THR A 170 9.75 12.41 5.14
C THR A 170 8.90 11.28 4.58
N LEU A 171 9.44 10.06 4.53
CA LEU A 171 8.73 8.89 4.00
C LEU A 171 7.45 8.61 4.80
N THR A 172 7.53 8.59 6.13
CA THR A 172 6.38 8.33 6.99
C THR A 172 5.37 9.47 6.96
N ALA A 173 5.81 10.73 6.90
CA ALA A 173 4.91 11.87 6.77
C ALA A 173 4.05 11.79 5.49
N ILE A 174 4.64 11.38 4.36
CA ILE A 174 3.95 11.29 3.07
C ILE A 174 3.11 10.01 2.95
N LEU A 175 3.59 8.86 3.43
CA LEU A 175 2.90 7.57 3.27
C LEU A 175 1.86 7.29 4.36
N SER A 176 1.98 7.86 5.56
CA SER A 176 1.04 7.56 6.66
C SER A 176 -0.44 7.83 6.33
N PRO A 177 -0.83 8.84 5.53
CA PRO A 177 -2.22 8.99 5.09
C PRO A 177 -2.71 7.80 4.25
N LEU A 178 -1.88 7.25 3.35
CA LEU A 178 -2.22 6.06 2.56
C LEU A 178 -2.37 4.83 3.46
N ILE A 179 -1.51 4.67 4.46
CA ILE A 179 -1.61 3.58 5.43
C ILE A 179 -2.89 3.72 6.25
N ALA A 180 -3.26 4.92 6.68
CA ALA A 180 -4.50 5.18 7.40
C ALA A 180 -5.75 4.86 6.54
N GLU A 181 -5.75 5.28 5.27
CA GLU A 181 -6.81 4.97 4.30
C GLU A 181 -6.93 3.44 4.11
N ARG A 182 -5.80 2.75 3.89
CA ARG A 182 -5.70 1.29 3.77
C ARG A 182 -6.24 0.55 4.99
N GLU A 183 -5.83 0.94 6.19
CA GLU A 183 -6.31 0.30 7.43
C GLU A 183 -7.81 0.51 7.64
N ALA A 184 -8.36 1.69 7.29
CA ALA A 184 -9.79 1.92 7.35
C ALA A 184 -10.55 0.96 6.39
N MET A 185 -10.05 0.82 5.16
CA MET A 185 -10.67 -0.03 4.12
C MET A 185 -10.69 -1.53 4.48
N LYS A 186 -9.75 -2.03 5.28
CA LYS A 186 -9.74 -3.45 5.72
C LYS A 186 -10.96 -3.86 6.54
N SER A 187 -11.62 -2.89 7.17
CA SER A 187 -12.75 -3.11 8.08
C SER A 187 -14.09 -2.67 7.51
N SER A 188 -14.15 -2.41 6.20
CA SER A 188 -15.33 -1.89 5.52
C SER A 188 -15.55 -2.55 4.16
N ASP A 189 -16.78 -2.45 3.68
CA ASP A 189 -17.20 -2.92 2.37
C ASP A 189 -17.42 -1.71 1.44
N LEU A 190 -16.90 -1.77 0.22
CA LEU A 190 -17.14 -0.78 -0.83
C LEU A 190 -18.41 -1.14 -1.61
N MET A 191 -19.35 -0.21 -1.69
CA MET A 191 -20.53 -0.28 -2.53
C MET A 191 -20.28 0.51 -3.83
N LEU A 192 -20.23 -0.20 -4.96
CA LEU A 192 -19.89 0.38 -6.26
C LEU A 192 -20.79 -0.19 -7.37
N GLU A 193 -21.27 0.68 -8.25
CA GLU A 193 -22.08 0.26 -9.40
C GLU A 193 -21.18 -0.31 -10.52
N ILE A 194 -21.42 -1.57 -10.90
CA ILE A 194 -20.72 -2.30 -11.98
C ILE A 194 -21.76 -3.02 -12.83
N GLY A 195 -21.86 -2.67 -14.11
CA GLY A 195 -22.88 -3.17 -15.03
C GLY A 195 -24.30 -2.70 -14.68
N GLY A 196 -24.44 -1.49 -14.12
CA GLY A 196 -25.73 -0.94 -13.66
C GLY A 196 -26.26 -1.53 -12.35
N ILE A 197 -25.45 -2.35 -11.65
CA ILE A 197 -25.84 -3.04 -10.42
C ILE A 197 -24.90 -2.64 -9.29
N LEU A 198 -25.47 -2.29 -8.14
CA LEU A 198 -24.71 -1.97 -6.94
C LEU A 198 -24.11 -3.26 -6.34
N ARG A 199 -22.78 -3.35 -6.30
CA ARG A 199 -22.04 -4.52 -5.80
C ARG A 199 -21.18 -4.15 -4.59
N ASN A 200 -21.00 -5.13 -3.72
CA ASN A 200 -20.19 -5.04 -2.51
C ASN A 200 -18.79 -5.64 -2.76
N PHE A 201 -17.73 -4.89 -2.46
CA PHE A 201 -16.33 -5.33 -2.55
C PHE A 201 -15.62 -5.22 -1.19
N LYS A 202 -14.88 -6.27 -0.87
CA LYS A 202 -13.95 -6.37 0.27
C LYS A 202 -12.52 -6.41 -0.24
N PHE A 203 -11.59 -5.84 0.52
CA PHE A 203 -10.19 -5.74 0.09
C PHE A 203 -9.25 -6.51 1.02
N ILE A 204 -8.31 -7.23 0.40
CA ILE A 204 -7.17 -7.86 1.08
C ILE A 204 -5.91 -7.24 0.50
N PHE A 205 -5.25 -6.41 1.30
CA PHE A 205 -4.00 -5.75 0.93
C PHE A 205 -2.80 -6.64 1.27
N ARG A 206 -1.94 -6.87 0.28
CA ARG A 206 -0.71 -7.66 0.39
C ARG A 206 0.47 -6.82 -0.07
N GLY A 207 1.19 -6.27 0.90
CA GLY A 207 2.43 -5.54 0.68
C GLY A 207 3.59 -6.49 0.41
N THR A 208 3.73 -6.94 -0.85
CA THR A 208 4.79 -7.89 -1.26
C THR A 208 5.74 -7.31 -2.30
N GLY A 209 5.49 -6.10 -2.80
CA GLY A 209 6.33 -5.42 -3.78
C GLY A 209 7.34 -4.46 -3.14
N TYR A 210 8.00 -4.90 -2.07
CA TYR A 210 9.03 -4.16 -1.35
C TYR A 210 10.35 -4.94 -1.40
N ASP A 211 11.47 -4.25 -1.57
CA ASP A 211 12.77 -4.90 -1.41
C ASP A 211 13.10 -5.12 0.07
N GLU A 212 14.13 -5.93 0.37
CA GLU A 212 14.45 -6.25 1.76
C GLU A 212 14.84 -5.01 2.57
N LYS A 213 15.50 -4.03 1.93
CA LYS A 213 15.92 -2.79 2.58
C LYS A 213 14.70 -2.04 3.09
N LEU A 214 13.72 -1.81 2.22
CA LEU A 214 12.50 -1.09 2.57
C LEU A 214 11.64 -1.88 3.54
N VAL A 215 11.52 -3.21 3.40
CA VAL A 215 10.82 -4.05 4.39
C VAL A 215 11.41 -3.86 5.77
N ARG A 216 12.75 -3.88 5.90
CA ARG A 216 13.40 -3.68 7.20
C ARG A 216 13.12 -2.30 7.78
N GLU A 217 13.20 -1.27 6.94
CA GLU A 217 12.93 0.12 7.32
C GLU A 217 11.49 0.29 7.85
N VAL A 218 10.49 -0.21 7.11
CA VAL A 218 9.07 -0.02 7.46
C VAL A 218 8.55 -1.02 8.50
N GLU A 219 9.21 -2.16 8.72
CA GLU A 219 8.84 -3.13 9.76
C GLU A 219 9.68 -2.99 11.03
N GLY A 220 10.45 -1.90 11.16
CA GLY A 220 11.21 -1.56 12.36
C GLY A 220 12.38 -2.52 12.65
N LEU A 221 12.86 -3.24 11.63
CA LEU A 221 13.93 -4.21 11.73
C LEU A 221 15.29 -3.54 11.55
N GLU A 222 16.32 -4.06 12.19
CA GLU A 222 17.69 -3.67 11.86
C GLU A 222 18.01 -3.89 10.38
N ALA A 223 18.87 -3.03 9.83
CA ALA A 223 19.34 -3.09 8.45
C ALA A 223 19.98 -4.46 8.08
N SER A 224 20.15 -4.73 6.78
CA SER A 224 20.57 -6.04 6.26
C SER A 224 21.95 -6.53 6.74
N GLY A 225 22.76 -5.65 7.32
CA GLY A 225 24.03 -6.00 7.99
C GLY A 225 23.86 -6.68 9.35
N SER A 226 22.64 -6.78 9.87
CA SER A 226 22.33 -7.36 11.17
C SER A 226 22.77 -8.82 11.32
N VAL A 227 22.90 -9.24 12.58
CA VAL A 227 22.96 -10.65 12.99
C VAL A 227 21.61 -11.33 12.75
N TYR A 228 20.47 -10.63 12.85
CA TYR A 228 19.15 -11.16 12.50
C TYR A 228 18.90 -10.99 11.00
N ILE A 229 19.14 -12.06 10.25
CA ILE A 229 19.26 -12.00 8.79
C ILE A 229 17.94 -12.06 8.03
N CYS A 230 16.85 -12.43 8.69
CA CYS A 230 15.59 -12.71 8.01
C CYS A 230 14.51 -11.72 8.43
N THR A 231 13.69 -11.30 7.46
CA THR A 231 12.48 -10.50 7.69
C THR A 231 11.25 -11.36 8.05
N LEU A 232 11.37 -12.69 7.94
CA LEU A 232 10.29 -13.65 8.17
C LEU A 232 10.49 -14.51 9.43
N CYS A 233 11.72 -14.71 9.88
CA CYS A 233 12.03 -15.52 11.07
C CYS A 233 13.04 -14.82 11.98
N ASP A 234 13.30 -15.43 13.15
CA ASP A 234 14.16 -14.85 14.19
C ASP A 234 15.59 -15.38 14.19
N SER A 235 15.93 -16.22 13.20
CA SER A 235 17.23 -16.87 13.15
C SER A 235 18.37 -15.87 12.97
N THR A 236 19.43 -16.10 13.74
CA THR A 236 20.69 -15.37 13.56
C THR A 236 21.44 -15.85 12.31
N ARG A 237 22.40 -15.06 11.84
CA ARG A 237 23.29 -15.41 10.73
C ARG A 237 24.01 -16.73 10.97
N LEU A 238 24.47 -16.96 12.21
CA LEU A 238 25.16 -18.18 12.60
C LEU A 238 24.22 -19.38 12.57
N GLU A 239 23.06 -19.28 13.19
CA GLU A 239 22.06 -20.36 13.20
C GLU A 239 21.59 -20.72 11.78
N ALA A 240 21.31 -19.71 10.95
CA ALA A 240 20.92 -19.93 9.56
C ALA A 240 22.04 -20.59 8.74
N SER A 241 23.31 -20.28 9.00
CA SER A 241 24.44 -20.95 8.34
C SER A 241 24.59 -22.43 8.70
N GLN A 242 24.09 -22.84 9.87
CA GLN A 242 24.16 -24.22 10.35
C GLN A 242 22.93 -25.03 9.95
N ASN A 243 21.73 -24.44 10.09
CA ASN A 243 20.46 -25.10 9.83
C ASN A 243 20.07 -25.06 8.34
N LEU A 244 20.32 -23.92 7.66
CA LEU A 244 20.08 -23.63 6.24
C LEU A 244 18.61 -23.66 5.79
N VAL A 245 17.86 -24.71 6.11
CA VAL A 245 16.55 -25.00 5.49
C VAL A 245 15.41 -25.23 6.48
N PHE A 246 15.67 -25.55 7.75
CA PHE A 246 14.60 -25.77 8.74
C PHE A 246 14.28 -24.51 9.52
N HIS A 247 13.60 -23.57 8.85
CA HIS A 247 13.07 -22.36 9.44
C HIS A 247 11.55 -22.28 9.20
N SER A 248 10.84 -21.57 10.08
CA SER A 248 9.43 -21.27 9.90
C SER A 248 9.22 -19.76 9.94
N ILE A 249 8.14 -19.29 9.31
CA ILE A 249 7.75 -17.88 9.37
C ILE A 249 7.20 -17.63 10.77
N THR A 250 7.88 -16.77 11.55
CA THR A 250 7.46 -16.39 12.90
C THR A 250 7.05 -14.92 12.95
N ARG A 251 7.77 -14.04 12.25
CA ARG A 251 7.52 -12.59 12.27
C ARG A 251 6.19 -12.22 11.61
N SER A 252 5.57 -11.18 12.15
CA SER A 252 4.42 -10.50 11.55
C SER A 252 4.41 -9.03 11.97
N HIS A 253 3.70 -8.18 11.22
CA HIS A 253 3.54 -6.76 11.56
C HIS A 253 3.02 -6.55 12.99
N THR A 254 2.00 -7.32 13.40
CA THR A 254 1.44 -7.28 14.76
C THR A 254 2.46 -7.67 15.83
N GLU A 255 3.28 -8.69 15.57
CA GLU A 255 4.33 -9.10 16.50
C GLU A 255 5.46 -8.06 16.58
N ASN A 256 5.86 -7.48 15.45
CA ASN A 256 6.87 -6.43 15.43
C ASN A 256 6.42 -5.22 16.25
N LEU A 257 5.15 -4.81 16.18
CA LEU A 257 4.60 -3.74 17.04
C LEU A 257 4.75 -4.08 18.53
N GLN A 258 4.46 -5.32 18.93
CA GLN A 258 4.61 -5.78 20.32
C GLN A 258 6.08 -5.81 20.77
N ARG A 259 6.98 -6.24 19.87
CA ARG A 259 8.42 -6.25 20.10
C ARG A 259 8.97 -4.83 20.26
N TYR A 260 8.54 -3.89 19.43
CA TYR A 260 8.88 -2.48 19.58
C TYR A 260 8.40 -1.90 20.91
N GLU A 261 7.17 -2.18 21.34
CA GLU A 261 6.70 -1.72 22.65
C GLU A 261 7.51 -2.32 23.81
N THR A 262 7.97 -3.58 23.66
CA THR A 262 8.89 -4.21 24.62
C THR A 262 10.25 -3.51 24.63
N TRP A 263 10.81 -3.19 23.46
CA TRP A 263 12.05 -2.43 23.32
C TRP A 263 11.95 -1.05 23.97
N ARG A 264 10.89 -0.29 23.65
CA ARG A 264 10.66 1.07 24.13
C ARG A 264 10.44 1.14 25.64
N SER A 265 9.70 0.18 26.21
CA SER A 265 9.33 0.20 27.63
C SER A 265 10.33 -0.51 28.55
N ASN A 266 11.19 -1.38 28.00
CA ASN A 266 12.13 -2.24 28.74
C ASN A 266 11.54 -2.78 30.05
N PRO A 267 10.44 -3.56 30.00
CA PRO A 267 9.69 -3.96 31.19
C PRO A 267 10.49 -4.89 32.13
N TYR A 268 11.58 -5.47 31.64
CA TYR A 268 12.45 -6.39 32.36
C TYR A 268 13.73 -5.74 32.89
N ASN A 269 13.96 -4.44 32.62
CA ASN A 269 15.19 -3.71 32.97
C ASN A 269 16.46 -4.41 32.50
N GLU A 270 16.41 -4.98 31.29
CA GLU A 270 17.53 -5.67 30.66
C GLU A 270 18.58 -4.69 30.14
N SER A 271 19.82 -5.16 30.02
CA SER A 271 20.83 -4.44 29.26
C SER A 271 20.44 -4.33 27.78
N VAL A 272 21.09 -3.43 27.04
CA VAL A 272 20.78 -3.20 25.63
C VAL A 272 20.94 -4.48 24.77
N ASP A 273 21.96 -5.30 25.05
CA ASP A 273 22.23 -6.51 24.28
C ASP A 273 21.21 -7.62 24.59
N GLU A 274 20.85 -7.79 25.87
CA GLU A 274 19.81 -8.73 26.30
C GLU A 274 18.43 -8.34 25.75
N LEU A 275 18.09 -7.05 25.82
CA LEU A 275 16.83 -6.53 25.29
C LEU A 275 16.76 -6.68 23.76
N ARG A 276 17.86 -6.36 23.06
CA ARG A 276 18.00 -6.54 21.61
C ARG A 276 17.78 -8.01 21.20
N ASP A 277 18.31 -8.95 21.98
CA ASP A 277 18.05 -10.36 21.73
C ASP A 277 16.61 -10.76 22.06
N ARG A 278 16.00 -10.24 23.12
CA ARG A 278 14.59 -10.48 23.43
C ARG A 278 13.67 -10.06 22.28
N VAL A 279 13.90 -8.88 21.71
CA VAL A 279 13.07 -8.32 20.63
C VAL A 279 13.53 -8.73 19.23
N LYS A 280 14.59 -9.55 19.14
CA LYS A 280 15.16 -10.07 17.89
C LYS A 280 15.45 -8.96 16.87
N GLY A 281 16.06 -7.86 17.34
CA GLY A 281 16.47 -6.74 16.49
C GLY A 281 15.33 -5.82 15.99
N VAL A 282 14.13 -5.89 16.60
CA VAL A 282 13.09 -4.87 16.38
C VAL A 282 13.33 -3.71 17.34
N SER A 283 13.83 -2.58 16.83
CA SER A 283 14.22 -1.42 17.65
C SER A 283 13.62 -0.09 17.17
N ALA A 284 12.96 -0.10 16.02
CA ALA A 284 12.15 1.01 15.50
C ALA A 284 10.68 0.58 15.42
N LYS A 285 9.77 1.56 15.31
CA LYS A 285 8.34 1.29 15.27
C LYS A 285 7.95 0.88 13.84
N PRO A 286 7.33 -0.29 13.64
CA PRO A 286 6.68 -0.66 12.38
C PRO A 286 5.50 0.25 12.00
#